data_AF-A0A7G6YIA6-F1
#
_entry.id   AF-A0A7G6YIA6-F1
#
_cell.length_a   1.000
_cell.length_b   1.000
_cell.length_c   1.000
_cell.angle_alpha   90.00
_cell.angle_beta   90.00
_cell.angle_gamma   90.00
#
_symmetry.space_group_name_H-M   'P 1'
#
loop_
_entity.id
_entity.type
_entity.pdbx_description
1 polymer ?
#
loop_
_entity_poly.entity_id
_entity_poly.type
_entity_poly.pdbx_seq_one_letter_code
_entity_poly.pdbx_strand_id
1 'polypeptide(L)'
;MLAPEIHFRAALHEERFALAAVLLSQAVEARASQPFSLVQLMHLQRACQLLLAHRDGHTADSLLQAAEEYMYSLAPIPKMNAELA
;
A
#
# COMPACT_ATOMS: atom_id res chain seq x y z
N MET A 1 13.15 -9.69 -1.57
CA MET A 1 12.12 -9.06 -2.41
C MET A 1 10.94 -10.01 -2.48
N LEU A 2 9.73 -9.56 -2.13
CA LEU A 2 8.56 -10.43 -2.06
C LEU A 2 8.01 -10.68 -3.48
N ALA A 3 7.44 -11.86 -3.75
CA ALA A 3 6.90 -12.18 -5.08
C ALA A 3 5.89 -11.12 -5.61
N PRO A 4 4.96 -10.59 -4.79
CA PRO A 4 4.05 -9.52 -5.23
C PRO A 4 4.77 -8.23 -5.65
N GLU A 5 5.91 -7.91 -5.03
CA GLU A 5 6.70 -6.72 -5.35
C GLU A 5 7.39 -6.85 -6.72
N ILE A 6 7.92 -8.05 -7.02
CA ILE A 6 8.51 -8.35 -8.33
C ILE A 6 7.45 -8.23 -9.42
N HIS A 7 6.28 -8.85 -9.21
CA HIS A 7 5.17 -8.78 -10.15
C HIS A 7 4.61 -7.37 -10.29
N PHE A 8 4.54 -6.59 -9.21
CA PHE A 8 4.13 -5.19 -9.25
C PHE A 8 5.05 -4.37 -10.17
N ARG A 9 6.37 -4.48 -10.01
CA ARG A 9 7.34 -3.75 -10.84
C ARG A 9 7.22 -4.12 -12.32
N ALA A 10 7.04 -5.40 -12.62
CA ALA A 10 6.79 -5.86 -13.98
C ALA A 10 5.48 -5.29 -14.55
N ALA A 11 4.37 -5.37 -13.80
CA ALA A 11 3.09 -4.84 -14.23
C ALA A 11 3.08 -3.31 -14.40
N LEU A 12 3.83 -2.58 -13.58
CA LEU A 12 4.02 -1.14 -13.71
C LEU A 12 4.79 -0.79 -14.98
N HIS A 13 5.88 -1.51 -15.27
CA HIS A 13 6.69 -1.32 -16.48
C HIS A 13 5.91 -1.67 -17.75
N GLU A 14 5.07 -2.70 -17.70
CA GLU A 14 4.16 -3.09 -18.81
C GLU A 14 2.93 -2.17 -18.94
N GLU A 15 2.83 -1.10 -18.16
CA GLU A 15 1.69 -0.17 -18.14
C GLU A 15 0.34 -0.82 -17.80
N ARG A 16 0.37 -1.97 -17.13
CA ARG A 16 -0.83 -2.72 -16.71
C ARG A 16 -1.35 -2.20 -15.38
N PHE A 17 -1.79 -0.94 -15.33
CA PHE A 17 -2.06 -0.23 -14.07
C PHE A 17 -3.12 -0.87 -13.18
N ALA A 18 -4.17 -1.44 -13.76
CA ALA A 18 -5.18 -2.16 -12.98
C ALA A 18 -4.58 -3.36 -12.23
N LEU A 19 -3.71 -4.12 -12.90
CA LEU A 19 -2.99 -5.24 -12.29
C LEU A 19 -1.92 -4.75 -11.31
N ALA A 20 -1.17 -3.70 -11.67
CA ALA A 20 -0.18 -3.08 -10.81
C ALA A 20 -0.80 -2.59 -9.49
N ALA A 21 -2.04 -2.08 -9.50
CA ALA A 21 -2.72 -1.63 -8.28
C ALA A 21 -3.02 -2.78 -7.31
N VAL A 22 -3.47 -3.92 -7.85
CA VAL A 22 -3.72 -5.12 -7.05
C VAL A 22 -2.40 -5.66 -6.49
N LEU A 23 -1.36 -5.76 -7.32
CA LEU A 23 -0.05 -6.26 -6.89
C LEU A 23 0.63 -5.33 -5.88
N LEU A 24 0.45 -4.02 -6.02
CA LEU A 24 0.91 -3.03 -5.06
C LEU A 24 0.25 -3.24 -3.69
N SER A 25 -1.08 -3.41 -3.64
CA SER A 25 -1.77 -3.70 -2.38
C SER A 25 -1.30 -5.02 -1.73
N GLN A 26 -1.06 -6.06 -2.52
CA GLN A 26 -0.53 -7.33 -2.03
C GLN A 26 0.92 -7.22 -1.54
N ALA A 27 1.74 -6.38 -2.18
CA ALA A 27 3.10 -6.14 -1.73
C ALA A 27 3.12 -5.43 -0.38
N VAL A 28 2.25 -4.43 -0.17
CA VAL A 28 2.10 -3.72 1.10
C VAL A 28 1.57 -4.66 2.19
N GLU A 29 0.55 -5.48 1.88
CA GLU A 29 0.02 -6.49 2.80
C GLU A 29 1.09 -7.51 3.20
N ALA A 30 1.87 -8.02 2.24
CA ALA A 30 2.92 -8.99 2.51
C ALA A 30 4.09 -8.43 3.34
N ARG A 31 4.24 -7.10 3.41
CA ARG A 31 5.21 -6.40 4.27
C ARG A 31 4.65 -6.04 5.65
N ALA A 32 3.33 -6.13 5.84
CA ALA A 32 2.70 -5.77 7.09
C ALA A 32 3.04 -6.79 8.18
N SER A 33 3.35 -6.30 9.39
CA SER A 33 3.61 -7.16 10.55
C SER A 33 2.34 -7.81 11.12
N GLN A 34 1.17 -7.28 10.75
CA GLN A 34 -0.14 -7.77 11.16
C GLN A 34 -1.04 -7.91 9.93
N PRO A 35 -1.89 -8.94 9.88
CA PRO A 35 -2.85 -9.09 8.80
C PRO A 35 -3.81 -7.91 8.77
N PHE A 36 -4.11 -7.40 7.58
CA PHE A 36 -5.10 -6.34 7.43
C PHE A 36 -6.52 -6.90 7.56
N SER A 37 -7.39 -6.11 8.20
CA SER A 37 -8.83 -6.36 8.15
C SER A 37 -9.38 -6.16 6.73
N LEU A 38 -10.55 -6.75 6.42
CA LEU A 38 -11.20 -6.57 5.12
C LEU A 38 -11.41 -5.09 4.75
N VAL A 39 -11.75 -4.26 5.74
CA VAL A 39 -11.95 -2.81 5.55
C VAL A 39 -10.62 -2.14 5.16
N GLN A 40 -9.53 -2.47 5.85
CA GLN A 40 -8.19 -1.97 5.54
C GLN A 40 -7.73 -2.40 4.14
N LEU A 41 -7.99 -3.66 3.75
CA LEU A 41 -7.67 -4.16 2.42
C LEU A 41 -8.43 -3.39 1.32
N MET A 42 -9.73 -3.14 1.51
CA MET A 42 -10.51 -2.34 0.57
C MET A 42 -10.00 -0.90 0.45
N HIS A 43 -9.65 -0.27 1.57
CA HIS A 43 -9.08 1.07 1.58
C HIS A 43 -7.73 1.13 0.88
N LEU A 44 -6.86 0.16 1.15
CA LEU A 44 -5.55 0.03 0.51
C LEU A 44 -5.67 -0.17 -0.99
N GLN A 45 -6.55 -1.07 -1.44
CA GLN A 45 -6.75 -1.34 -2.86
C GLN A 45 -7.25 -0.09 -3.59
N ARG A 46 -8.18 0.66 -3.00
CA ARG A 46 -8.66 1.94 -3.56
C ARG A 46 -7.56 3.00 -3.59
N ALA A 47 -6.74 3.10 -2.55
CA ALA A 47 -5.61 4.03 -2.52
C ALA A 47 -4.57 3.69 -3.60
N CYS A 48 -4.23 2.41 -3.78
CA CYS A 48 -3.30 1.96 -4.82
C CYS A 48 -3.83 2.30 -6.23
N GLN A 49 -5.13 2.12 -6.48
CA GLN A 49 -5.76 2.52 -7.75
C GLN A 49 -5.63 4.03 -7.99
N LEU A 50 -5.87 4.85 -6.96
CA LEU A 50 -5.75 6.31 -7.06
C LEU A 50 -4.30 6.75 -7.28
N LEU A 51 -3.34 6.16 -6.57
CA LEU A 51 -1.91 6.42 -6.75
C LEU A 51 -1.46 6.11 -8.17
N LEU A 52 -1.90 4.98 -8.73
CA LEU A 52 -1.55 4.58 -10.10
C LEU A 52 -2.25 5.41 -11.18
N ALA A 53 -3.45 5.92 -10.89
CA ALA A 53 -4.15 6.86 -11.77
C ALA A 53 -3.45 8.22 -11.86
N HIS A 54 -2.78 8.65 -10.78
CA HIS A 54 -2.07 9.94 -10.68
C HIS A 54 -0.54 9.77 -10.66
N ARG A 55 -0.02 8.66 -11.18
CA ARG A 55 1.39 8.25 -11.05
C ARG A 55 2.42 9.09 -11.81
N ASP A 56 2.04 10.24 -12.37
CA ASP A 56 2.94 11.00 -13.27
C ASP A 56 4.28 11.30 -12.59
N GLY A 57 5.36 10.70 -13.12
CA GLY A 57 6.72 10.83 -12.58
C GLY A 57 7.06 9.95 -11.36
N HIS A 58 6.14 9.10 -10.88
CA HIS A 58 6.37 8.24 -9.73
C HIS A 58 7.09 6.93 -10.11
N THR A 59 8.15 6.59 -9.37
CA THR A 59 8.84 5.30 -9.47
C THR A 59 8.09 4.21 -8.71
N ALA A 60 8.37 2.93 -9.02
CA ALA A 60 7.83 1.80 -8.26
C ALA A 60 8.07 1.91 -6.75
N ASP A 61 9.27 2.35 -6.35
CA ASP A 61 9.64 2.54 -4.95
C ASP A 61 8.82 3.66 -4.30
N SER A 62 8.61 4.78 -5.00
CA SER A 62 7.77 5.88 -4.46
C SER A 62 6.31 5.47 -4.30
N LEU A 63 5.79 4.62 -5.19
CA LEU A 63 4.42 4.10 -5.11
C LEU A 63 4.26 3.11 -3.95
N LEU A 64 5.25 2.24 -3.71
CA LEU A 64 5.30 1.35 -2.55
C LEU A 64 5.31 2.14 -1.25
N GLN A 65 6.20 3.13 -1.16
CA GLN A 65 6.29 3.98 0.03
C GLN A 65 4.99 4.74 0.29
N ALA A 66 4.39 5.36 -0.73
CA ALA A 66 3.13 6.10 -0.58
C ALA A 66 1.98 5.18 -0.12
N ALA A 67 1.90 3.96 -0.62
CA ALA A 67 0.89 2.99 -0.19
C ALA A 67 1.13 2.48 1.25
N GLU A 68 2.37 2.36 1.69
CA GLU A 68 2.71 2.03 3.09
C GLU A 68 2.34 3.17 4.04
N GLU A 69 2.71 4.40 3.70
CA GLU A 69 2.38 5.61 4.49
C GLU A 69 0.88 5.80 4.66
N TYR A 70 0.09 5.51 3.61
CA TYR A 70 -1.36 5.51 3.68
C TYR A 70 -1.89 4.56 4.77
N MET A 71 -1.33 3.35 4.88
CA MET A 71 -1.76 2.39 5.90
C MET A 71 -1.37 2.82 7.32
N TYR A 72 -0.20 3.44 7.49
CA TYR A 72 0.18 4.02 8.78
C TYR A 72 -0.71 5.19 9.18
N SER A 73 -1.20 5.98 8.22
CA SER A 73 -2.15 7.08 8.49
C SER A 73 -3.55 6.62 8.89
N LEU A 74 -3.95 5.41 8.47
CA LEU A 74 -5.23 4.78 8.82
C LEU A 74 -5.19 4.03 10.15
N ALA A 75 -3.99 3.76 10.69
CA ALA A 75 -3.88 3.12 11.99
C ALA A 75 -4.46 4.03 13.06
N PRO A 76 -5.35 3.55 13.94
CA PRO A 76 -5.77 4.34 15.09
C PRO A 76 -4.52 4.71 15.89
N ILE A 77 -4.34 6.01 16.13
CA ILE A 77 -3.32 6.50 17.07
C ILE A 77 -3.50 5.67 18.35
N PRO A 78 -2.49 4.93 18.83
CA PRO A 78 -2.62 4.26 20.11
C PRO A 78 -3.01 5.35 21.10
N LYS A 79 -4.17 5.20 21.74
CA LYS A 79 -4.53 6.03 22.89
C LYS A 79 -3.37 5.87 23.85
N MET A 80 -2.46 6.84 23.82
CA MET A 80 -1.37 6.92 24.76
C MET A 80 -2.09 7.07 26.09
N ASN A 81 -2.05 6.00 26.88
CA ASN A 81 -2.51 6.02 28.25
C ASN A 81 -1.76 7.15 28.94
N ALA A 82 -2.36 8.34 28.95
CA ALA A 82 -2.11 9.35 29.96
C ALA A 82 -2.99 9.00 31.16
N GLU A 83 -2.83 7.76 31.64
CA GLU A 83 -2.82 7.51 33.07
C GLU A 83 -1.47 8.07 33.56
N LEU A 84 -1.44 9.36 33.85
CA LEU A 84 -0.35 9.99 34.59
C LEU A 84 -0.98 10.84 35.69
N ALA A 85 -0.97 10.24 36.87
CA ALA A 85 -0.92 10.84 38.22
C ALA A 85 -2.09 11.73 38.69
#